data_AF-A0A5B1CQE9-F1
#
_entry.id   AF-A0A5B1CQE9-F1
#
_cell.length_a   1.000
_cell.length_b   1.000
_cell.length_c   1.000
_cell.angle_alpha   90.00
_cell.angle_beta   90.00
_cell.angle_gamma   90.00
#
_symmetry.space_group_name_H-M   'P 1'
#
loop_
_entity.id
_entity.type
_entity.pdbx_description
1 polymer ?
#
loop_
_entity_poly.entity_id
_entity_poly.type
_entity_poly.pdbx_seq_one_letter_code
_entity_poly.pdbx_strand_id
1 'polypeptide(L)'
;MNDAKFGSLKLGAFRRSLQKTAAIRIGICLLLALGMSDFALAQSVSMSGNQQPHAAGASAEITVTYESDVPGIVQVQLVDAGWKKVAEAIEKIDAGSGTIKLSVELPAATPPAADYLWQALLYNAEWKKQAEETVGDAVVGPSSDSPSAASKPAASKSAQKPSTKKPVTTDPVKVSPSGQIVDSTLDEKQWVPPGNWKLDWADEFSGKGLPEKWFPMIGYNPDAFKKNEAKGLRWTGPTEDSAWMYSTKTGNHMLTGSGQLAMRIVCDKTQTNQHGPKVNAAYLLTGYPDRWDSTEPNNAKWAGKFFSPAEGPLYLSASVRSDKVLGYSTWFAFWLFTQTRAYNGNPTDGTEIDVVEIVKGKPEYMSHVFNVANHWKESGGSESKQFNSASRPRPQQYVDVNDDQYHTYGVEWSKDSMKCFVDGKLYYTFTENIPTDPVDMMILLTLEFKPNSWDPNQGDGRTEGPFVKDTPEMREMSRVLIDYVRVFRKQDQ
;
A
#
# COMPACT_ATOMS: atom_id res chain seq x y z
N MET A 1 2.88 51.40 -49.18
CA MET A 1 4.24 51.76 -49.65
C MET A 1 4.57 53.12 -49.10
N ASN A 2 5.78 53.27 -48.56
CA ASN A 2 6.36 54.40 -47.80
C ASN A 2 5.76 54.57 -46.39
N ASP A 3 6.50 54.91 -45.33
CA ASP A 3 7.94 54.96 -45.06
C ASP A 3 8.06 55.18 -43.54
N ALA A 4 9.13 54.68 -42.95
CA ALA A 4 9.51 54.96 -41.56
C ALA A 4 10.26 56.30 -41.45
N LYS A 5 10.09 57.02 -40.33
CA LYS A 5 11.05 58.01 -39.79
C LYS A 5 11.05 57.89 -38.26
N PHE A 6 12.16 57.47 -37.66
CA PHE A 6 13.35 58.23 -37.24
C PHE A 6 13.19 58.98 -35.91
N GLY A 7 14.12 58.76 -34.98
CA GLY A 7 14.27 59.60 -33.78
C GLY A 7 15.16 59.01 -32.68
N SER A 8 16.47 58.99 -32.92
CA SER A 8 17.54 58.63 -31.98
C SER A 8 18.04 59.83 -31.14
N LEU A 9 19.02 59.55 -30.26
CA LEU A 9 20.07 60.39 -29.65
C LEU A 9 19.84 60.84 -28.20
N LYS A 10 20.86 60.96 -27.32
CA LYS A 10 22.17 60.30 -27.11
C LYS A 10 22.85 61.06 -25.94
N LEU A 11 23.66 60.32 -25.18
CA LEU A 11 24.95 60.69 -24.56
C LEU A 11 25.09 61.78 -23.47
N GLY A 12 25.65 61.31 -22.34
CA GLY A 12 26.94 61.79 -21.78
C GLY A 12 26.86 62.88 -20.69
N ALA A 13 27.79 63.04 -19.75
CA ALA A 13 28.91 62.24 -19.25
C ALA A 13 29.46 62.96 -17.98
N PHE A 14 30.40 62.32 -17.27
CA PHE A 14 31.53 62.89 -16.50
C PHE A 14 31.47 63.17 -14.96
N ARG A 15 32.21 62.30 -14.24
CA ARG A 15 33.41 62.51 -13.38
C ARG A 15 33.33 62.83 -11.86
N ARG A 16 34.08 61.98 -11.13
CA ARG A 16 34.89 62.14 -9.88
C ARG A 16 34.06 62.34 -8.59
N SER A 17 34.42 61.84 -7.40
CA SER A 17 35.70 61.42 -6.81
C SER A 17 35.48 60.67 -5.48
N LEU A 18 36.49 59.91 -5.06
CA LEU A 18 36.94 59.61 -3.68
C LEU A 18 36.07 58.81 -2.66
N GLN A 19 36.79 57.83 -2.10
CA GLN A 19 36.89 57.43 -0.69
C GLN A 19 35.91 56.42 -0.07
N LYS A 20 36.58 55.41 0.48
CA LYS A 20 36.20 54.37 1.44
C LYS A 20 35.24 54.85 2.53
N THR A 21 34.22 54.05 2.80
CA THR A 21 33.81 53.66 4.16
C THR A 21 32.94 52.42 4.08
N ALA A 22 33.32 51.39 4.85
CA ALA A 22 32.45 50.25 5.12
C ALA A 22 31.25 50.74 5.94
N ALA A 23 30.04 50.44 5.47
CA ALA A 23 28.81 50.63 6.24
C ALA A 23 28.01 49.34 6.15
N ILE A 24 27.89 48.70 7.32
CA ILE A 24 27.02 47.57 7.62
C ILE A 24 25.60 47.93 7.18
N ARG A 25 25.04 47.18 6.21
CA ARG A 25 23.61 47.23 5.90
C ARG A 25 22.90 46.18 6.73
N ILE A 26 22.24 46.65 7.78
CA ILE A 26 21.14 45.95 8.45
C ILE A 26 20.01 45.85 7.42
N GLY A 27 19.86 44.66 6.83
CA GLY A 27 18.69 44.28 6.06
C GLY A 27 17.57 43.94 7.05
N ILE A 28 16.53 44.76 7.08
CA ILE A 28 15.27 44.47 7.76
C ILE A 28 14.69 43.22 7.08
N CYS A 29 14.82 42.07 7.74
CA CYS A 29 14.01 40.90 7.45
C CYS A 29 12.58 41.21 7.87
N LEU A 30 11.70 41.45 6.91
CA LEU A 30 10.27 41.19 7.12
C LEU A 30 10.14 39.68 7.38
N LEU A 31 10.07 39.31 8.66
CA LEU A 31 9.47 38.05 9.07
C LEU A 31 7.98 38.12 8.69
N LEU A 32 7.66 37.61 7.50
CA LEU A 32 6.35 37.03 7.27
C LEU A 32 6.26 35.82 8.20
N ALA A 33 5.62 36.03 9.36
CA ALA A 33 5.08 34.95 10.18
C ALA A 33 3.98 34.26 9.35
N LEU A 34 4.39 33.39 8.43
CA LEU A 34 3.55 32.31 7.96
C LEU A 34 3.27 31.47 9.19
N GLY A 35 2.02 31.49 9.65
CA GLY A 35 1.55 30.61 10.69
C GLY A 35 1.96 29.20 10.32
N MET A 36 2.87 28.63 11.12
CA MET A 36 3.07 27.21 11.17
C MET A 36 1.73 26.65 11.62
N SER A 37 0.92 26.22 10.66
CA SER A 37 -0.17 25.31 10.98
C SER A 37 0.52 24.07 11.51
N ASP A 38 0.59 23.96 12.83
CA ASP A 38 0.94 22.72 13.52
C ASP A 38 -0.07 21.67 13.02
N PHE A 39 0.31 20.93 11.99
CA PHE A 39 -0.35 19.70 11.62
C PHE A 39 -0.03 18.73 12.74
N ALA A 40 -0.88 18.72 13.77
CA ALA A 40 -0.87 17.70 14.80
C ALA A 40 -0.80 16.34 14.09
N LEU A 41 0.28 15.61 14.36
CA LEU A 41 0.39 14.20 14.01
C LEU A 41 -0.88 13.52 14.56
N ALA A 42 -1.55 12.69 13.76
CA ALA A 42 -2.56 11.82 14.32
C ALA A 42 -1.82 10.86 15.27
N GLN A 43 -1.92 11.11 16.57
CA GLN A 43 -1.31 10.25 17.57
C GLN A 43 -1.90 8.85 17.43
N SER A 44 -1.09 7.82 17.58
CA SER A 44 -1.51 6.44 17.36
C SER A 44 -0.89 5.50 18.38
N VAL A 45 -1.58 4.37 18.60
CA VAL A 45 -1.12 3.28 19.44
C VAL A 45 -1.59 1.97 18.81
N SER A 46 -0.74 0.96 18.75
CA SER A 46 -1.08 -0.38 18.27
C SER A 46 -0.34 -1.48 19.02
N MET A 47 -0.95 -2.64 19.15
CA MET A 47 -0.45 -3.83 19.83
C MET A 47 -0.07 -4.91 18.83
N SER A 48 1.00 -5.65 19.13
CA SER A 48 1.40 -6.84 18.36
C SER A 48 1.76 -8.00 19.29
N GLY A 49 1.51 -9.23 18.82
CA GLY A 49 2.03 -10.46 19.47
C GLY A 49 1.17 -11.12 20.54
N ASN A 50 -0.18 -11.11 20.44
CA ASN A 50 -1.04 -11.51 21.56
C ASN A 50 -2.15 -12.53 21.24
N GLN A 51 -1.85 -13.57 20.46
CA GLN A 51 -2.81 -14.64 20.15
C GLN A 51 -2.68 -15.88 21.06
N GLN A 52 -1.88 -15.82 22.13
CA GLN A 52 -1.66 -16.95 23.02
C GLN A 52 -2.48 -16.81 24.31
N PRO A 53 -3.04 -17.92 24.84
CA PRO A 53 -3.68 -17.92 26.14
C PRO A 53 -2.71 -17.54 27.27
N HIS A 54 -3.12 -16.62 28.14
CA HIS A 54 -2.34 -16.23 29.32
C HIS A 54 -2.87 -16.90 30.58
N ALA A 55 -1.97 -17.42 31.40
CA ALA A 55 -2.35 -18.01 32.68
C ALA A 55 -2.71 -16.93 33.71
N ALA A 56 -3.81 -17.13 34.44
CA ALA A 56 -4.10 -16.31 35.62
C ALA A 56 -2.94 -16.43 36.62
N GLY A 57 -2.47 -15.30 37.16
CA GLY A 57 -1.31 -15.25 38.05
C GLY A 57 0.05 -15.15 37.33
N ALA A 58 0.08 -15.13 36.00
CA ALA A 58 1.28 -14.91 35.20
C ALA A 58 1.34 -13.48 34.62
N SER A 59 2.49 -13.09 34.10
CA SER A 59 2.67 -11.83 33.38
C SER A 59 2.52 -12.04 31.87
N ALA A 60 1.70 -11.21 31.23
CA ALA A 60 1.55 -11.14 29.79
C ALA A 60 2.45 -10.04 29.23
N GLU A 61 3.38 -10.38 28.33
CA GLU A 61 4.20 -9.37 27.65
C GLU A 61 3.49 -8.86 26.39
N ILE A 62 3.15 -7.57 26.38
CA ILE A 62 2.45 -6.93 25.27
C ILE A 62 3.40 -5.93 24.60
N THR A 63 3.63 -6.10 23.30
CA THR A 63 4.41 -5.15 22.51
C THR A 63 3.49 -4.08 21.96
N VAL A 64 3.79 -2.82 22.25
CA VAL A 64 3.03 -1.65 21.80
C VAL A 64 3.91 -0.76 20.95
N THR A 65 3.42 -0.40 19.77
CA THR A 65 3.98 0.67 18.94
C THR A 65 3.14 1.93 19.14
N TYR A 66 3.79 3.08 19.31
CA TYR A 66 3.12 4.36 19.52
C TYR A 66 3.70 5.45 18.62
N GLU A 67 2.89 6.47 18.35
CA GLU A 67 3.32 7.76 17.81
C GLU A 67 2.65 8.88 18.61
N SER A 68 3.45 9.76 19.22
CA SER A 68 2.95 10.93 19.95
C SER A 68 3.74 12.19 19.58
N ASP A 69 3.06 13.32 19.43
CA ASP A 69 3.68 14.63 19.17
C ASP A 69 4.20 15.31 20.44
N VAL A 70 3.86 14.77 21.60
CA VAL A 70 4.29 15.23 22.93
C VAL A 70 4.78 14.05 23.78
N PRO A 71 5.62 14.27 24.81
CA PRO A 71 5.88 13.24 25.80
C PRO A 71 4.56 12.79 26.45
N GLY A 72 4.47 11.50 26.72
CA GLY A 72 3.19 10.89 27.04
C GLY A 72 3.31 9.62 27.88
N ILE A 73 2.22 8.89 27.92
CA ILE A 73 2.06 7.68 28.69
C ILE A 73 1.37 6.66 27.80
N VAL A 74 1.95 5.48 27.67
CA VAL A 74 1.28 4.31 27.09
C VAL A 74 0.80 3.43 28.23
N GLN A 75 -0.46 3.05 28.19
CA GLN A 75 -1.08 2.08 29.09
C GLN A 75 -1.60 0.91 28.27
N VAL A 76 -1.29 -0.31 28.71
CA VAL A 76 -1.94 -1.52 28.24
C VAL A 76 -2.80 -2.05 29.36
N GLN A 77 -4.04 -2.40 29.07
CA GLN A 77 -4.95 -3.01 30.03
C GLN A 77 -5.68 -4.21 29.45
N LEU A 78 -5.96 -5.19 30.31
CA LEU A 78 -6.90 -6.27 30.06
C LEU A 78 -8.26 -5.85 30.63
N VAL A 79 -9.33 -5.96 29.85
CA VAL A 79 -10.71 -5.73 30.29
C VAL A 79 -11.58 -6.97 30.04
N ASP A 80 -12.59 -7.20 30.88
CA ASP A 80 -13.60 -8.24 30.64
C ASP A 80 -14.63 -7.81 29.57
N ALA A 81 -15.54 -8.71 29.19
CA ALA A 81 -16.61 -8.42 28.24
C ALA A 81 -17.55 -7.27 28.66
N GLY A 82 -17.57 -6.93 29.95
CA GLY A 82 -18.28 -5.77 30.50
C GLY A 82 -17.46 -4.48 30.53
N TRP A 83 -16.28 -4.46 29.88
CA TRP A 83 -15.32 -3.35 29.89
C TRP A 83 -14.76 -3.01 31.27
N LYS A 84 -14.84 -3.93 32.23
CA LYS A 84 -14.23 -3.75 33.54
C LYS A 84 -12.75 -4.13 33.47
N LYS A 85 -11.89 -3.20 33.90
CA LYS A 85 -10.44 -3.41 33.97
C LYS A 85 -10.08 -4.54 34.93
N VAL A 86 -9.26 -5.47 34.44
CA VAL A 86 -8.76 -6.66 35.14
C VAL A 86 -7.31 -6.46 35.56
N ALA A 87 -6.46 -6.00 34.63
CA ALA A 87 -5.03 -5.81 34.83
C ALA A 87 -4.52 -4.66 33.94
N GLU A 88 -3.40 -4.04 34.30
CA GLU A 88 -2.75 -3.02 33.47
C GLU A 88 -1.24 -2.93 33.68
N ALA A 89 -0.56 -2.35 32.71
CA ALA A 89 0.81 -1.87 32.81
C ALA A 89 0.92 -0.52 32.10
N ILE A 90 1.82 0.33 32.59
CA ILE A 90 1.95 1.72 32.15
C ILE A 90 3.42 2.09 32.01
N GLU A 91 3.77 2.77 30.93
CA GLU A 91 5.13 3.25 30.67
C GLU A 91 5.10 4.69 30.14
N LYS A 92 6.09 5.49 30.56
CA LYS A 92 6.27 6.84 30.04
C LYS A 92 7.04 6.78 28.73
N ILE A 93 6.64 7.65 27.81
CA ILE A 93 7.25 7.75 26.48
C ILE A 93 7.69 9.18 26.21
N ASP A 94 8.77 9.33 25.46
CA ASP A 94 9.14 10.61 24.87
C ASP A 94 8.28 10.90 23.63
N ALA A 95 8.24 12.18 23.23
CA ALA A 95 7.63 12.56 21.95
C ALA A 95 8.36 11.86 20.79
N GLY A 96 7.61 11.41 19.79
CA GLY A 96 8.10 10.67 18.65
C GLY A 96 7.37 9.34 18.46
N SER A 97 7.97 8.46 17.66
CA SER A 97 7.49 7.09 17.46
C SER A 97 8.41 6.10 18.18
N GLY A 98 7.85 5.00 18.66
CA GLY A 98 8.62 3.98 19.35
C GLY A 98 7.84 2.68 19.53
N THR A 99 8.57 1.65 19.92
CA THR A 99 8.01 0.35 20.30
C THR A 99 8.50 0.01 21.71
N ILE A 100 7.56 -0.29 22.59
CA ILE A 100 7.80 -0.66 23.99
C ILE A 100 7.15 -2.01 24.31
N LYS A 101 7.67 -2.69 25.32
CA LYS A 101 7.12 -3.96 25.81
C LYS A 101 6.65 -3.76 27.24
N LEU A 102 5.35 -3.87 27.45
CA LEU A 102 4.75 -3.77 28.77
C LEU A 102 4.44 -5.17 29.29
N SER A 103 4.89 -5.45 30.52
CA SER A 103 4.56 -6.69 31.23
C SER A 103 3.33 -6.46 32.11
N VAL A 104 2.19 -7.06 31.76
CA VAL A 104 0.92 -6.92 32.47
C VAL A 104 0.72 -8.13 33.38
N GLU A 105 0.74 -7.91 34.69
CA GLU A 105 0.52 -8.98 35.68
C GLU A 105 -0.96 -9.32 35.82
N LEU A 106 -1.34 -10.55 35.48
CA LEU A 106 -2.72 -11.02 35.58
C LEU A 106 -3.03 -11.50 37.01
N PRO A 107 -4.10 -11.01 37.68
CA PRO A 107 -4.47 -11.50 38.99
C PRO A 107 -4.71 -13.02 38.99
N ALA A 108 -4.20 -13.74 40.00
CA ALA A 108 -4.42 -15.18 40.16
C ALA A 108 -5.91 -15.56 40.29
N ALA A 109 -6.76 -14.61 40.69
CA ALA A 109 -8.21 -14.78 40.80
C ALA A 109 -8.98 -14.48 39.50
N THR A 110 -8.29 -14.18 38.39
CA THR A 110 -8.92 -13.89 37.09
C THR A 110 -9.64 -15.15 36.56
N PRO A 111 -10.96 -15.10 36.32
CA PRO A 111 -11.68 -16.23 35.77
C PRO A 111 -11.13 -16.68 34.41
N PRO A 112 -11.05 -17.98 34.12
CA PRO A 112 -10.76 -18.45 32.78
C PRO A 112 -11.91 -18.11 31.83
N ALA A 113 -11.64 -17.33 30.79
CA ALA A 113 -12.61 -16.98 29.75
C ALA A 113 -11.89 -16.55 28.45
N ALA A 114 -12.64 -16.54 27.35
CA ALA A 114 -12.13 -16.20 26.01
C ALA A 114 -12.65 -14.85 25.48
N ASP A 115 -13.43 -14.14 26.29
CA ASP A 115 -14.10 -12.88 25.95
C ASP A 115 -13.42 -11.66 26.58
N TYR A 116 -12.19 -11.81 27.08
CA TYR A 116 -11.38 -10.67 27.48
C TYR A 116 -10.89 -9.89 26.26
N LEU A 117 -10.62 -8.60 26.46
CA LEU A 117 -10.08 -7.71 25.44
C LEU A 117 -8.81 -7.05 25.95
N TRP A 118 -7.81 -6.94 25.09
CA TRP A 118 -6.65 -6.09 25.34
C TRP A 118 -6.92 -4.70 24.78
N GLN A 119 -6.53 -3.68 25.54
CA GLN A 119 -6.62 -2.29 25.11
C GLN A 119 -5.30 -1.58 25.36
N ALA A 120 -4.75 -0.97 24.32
CA ALA A 120 -3.67 -0.01 24.44
C ALA A 120 -4.22 1.40 24.35
N LEU A 121 -3.74 2.27 25.22
CA LEU A 121 -4.15 3.66 25.38
C LEU A 121 -2.92 4.53 25.36
N LEU A 122 -2.95 5.58 24.57
CA LEU A 122 -1.94 6.62 24.56
C LEU A 122 -2.52 7.88 25.18
N TYR A 123 -1.81 8.43 26.16
CA TYR A 123 -2.12 9.69 26.82
C TYR A 123 -0.98 10.69 26.66
N ASN A 124 -1.30 11.97 26.75
CA ASN A 124 -0.27 12.99 26.99
C ASN A 124 0.15 13.03 28.48
N ALA A 125 1.10 13.88 28.83
CA ALA A 125 1.59 14.03 30.20
C ALA A 125 0.50 14.40 31.23
N GLU A 126 -0.62 15.00 30.80
CA GLU A 126 -1.78 15.34 31.66
C GLU A 126 -2.86 14.26 31.68
N TRP A 127 -2.57 13.03 31.24
CA TRP A 127 -3.53 11.91 31.19
C TRP A 127 -4.74 12.16 30.29
N LYS A 128 -4.65 13.09 29.34
CA LYS A 128 -5.67 13.26 28.30
C LYS A 128 -5.43 12.19 27.24
N LYS A 129 -6.45 11.36 26.97
CA LYS A 129 -6.38 10.29 25.96
C LYS A 129 -6.20 10.88 24.56
N GLN A 130 -5.26 10.34 23.82
CA GLN A 130 -4.86 10.80 22.49
C GLN A 130 -5.16 9.74 21.42
N ALA A 131 -4.92 8.47 21.73
CA ALA A 131 -5.25 7.35 20.86
C ALA A 131 -5.59 6.09 21.68
N GLU A 132 -6.27 5.14 21.06
CA GLU A 132 -6.50 3.81 21.63
C GLU A 132 -6.61 2.76 20.54
N GLU A 133 -6.30 1.52 20.89
CA GLU A 133 -6.57 0.33 20.09
C GLU A 133 -7.13 -0.75 21.02
N THR A 134 -8.08 -1.54 20.51
CA THR A 134 -8.62 -2.71 21.21
C THR A 134 -8.43 -3.94 20.31
N VAL A 135 -7.86 -5.00 20.88
CA VAL A 135 -7.68 -6.29 20.23
C VAL A 135 -8.54 -7.32 20.95
N GLY A 136 -9.42 -7.98 20.19
CA GLY A 136 -10.30 -9.04 20.68
C GLY A 136 -9.60 -10.39 20.87
N ASP A 137 -10.36 -11.36 21.36
CA ASP A 137 -9.97 -12.78 21.52
C ASP A 137 -8.84 -13.04 22.54
N ALA A 138 -8.75 -12.23 23.60
CA ALA A 138 -7.82 -12.51 24.68
C ALA A 138 -8.32 -13.71 25.51
N VAL A 139 -7.55 -14.79 25.50
CA VAL A 139 -7.87 -15.99 26.28
C VAL A 139 -7.09 -15.93 27.59
N VAL A 140 -7.80 -15.93 28.71
CA VAL A 140 -7.22 -16.23 30.02
C VAL A 140 -7.59 -17.67 30.36
N GLY A 141 -6.58 -18.53 30.54
CA GLY A 141 -6.80 -19.96 30.74
C GLY A 141 -5.53 -20.69 31.16
N PRO A 142 -5.62 -21.97 31.53
CA PRO A 142 -4.43 -22.75 31.88
C PRO A 142 -3.45 -22.76 30.69
N SER A 143 -2.18 -22.43 30.95
CA SER A 143 -1.11 -22.49 29.95
C SER A 143 -1.04 -23.90 29.35
N SER A 144 -1.00 -24.02 28.02
CA SER A 144 -1.00 -25.33 27.33
C SER A 144 0.32 -26.11 27.40
N ASP A 145 1.20 -25.82 28.36
CA ASP A 145 2.49 -26.50 28.48
C ASP A 145 2.51 -27.61 29.55
N SER A 146 2.59 -28.85 29.03
CA SER A 146 3.02 -30.14 29.67
C SER A 146 1.93 -31.10 30.23
N PRO A 147 2.24 -32.41 30.40
CA PRO A 147 2.30 -33.46 29.39
C PRO A 147 1.27 -34.60 29.59
N SER A 148 1.03 -35.35 28.52
CA SER A 148 0.39 -36.69 28.40
C SER A 148 -0.04 -37.41 29.70
N ALA A 149 -1.33 -37.71 29.84
CA ALA A 149 -1.83 -38.84 30.62
C ALA A 149 -2.91 -39.63 29.83
N ALA A 150 -2.81 -40.95 29.99
CA ALA A 150 -3.36 -42.01 29.16
C ALA A 150 -4.89 -42.11 29.02
N SER A 151 -5.26 -42.66 27.86
CA SER A 151 -6.57 -43.14 27.42
C SER A 151 -7.22 -44.23 28.28
N LYS A 152 -8.57 -44.33 28.27
CA LYS A 152 -9.35 -45.48 27.71
C LYS A 152 -10.89 -45.26 27.76
N PRO A 153 -11.73 -46.06 27.04
CA PRO A 153 -12.67 -45.51 26.06
C PRO A 153 -14.16 -45.81 26.34
N ALA A 154 -15.05 -45.09 25.67
CA ALA A 154 -16.42 -45.54 25.41
C ALA A 154 -16.82 -45.24 23.96
N ALA A 155 -17.28 -46.28 23.27
CA ALA A 155 -17.60 -46.29 21.86
C ALA A 155 -18.98 -45.71 21.56
N SER A 156 -19.10 -44.98 20.45
CA SER A 156 -20.31 -44.99 19.61
C SER A 156 -19.92 -44.62 18.18
N LYS A 157 -20.37 -45.44 17.24
CA LYS A 157 -20.02 -45.44 15.82
C LYS A 157 -20.85 -44.39 15.07
N SER A 158 -20.19 -43.62 14.21
CA SER A 158 -20.75 -43.16 12.93
C SER A 158 -19.60 -42.76 12.02
N ALA A 159 -19.53 -43.40 10.86
CA ALA A 159 -18.40 -43.36 9.95
C ALA A 159 -18.44 -42.13 9.05
N GLN A 160 -17.44 -41.25 9.18
CA GLN A 160 -17.02 -40.34 8.13
C GLN A 160 -15.50 -40.47 7.98
N LYS A 161 -15.06 -40.84 6.78
CA LYS A 161 -13.67 -41.12 6.44
C LYS A 161 -12.86 -39.80 6.51
N PRO A 162 -11.91 -39.63 7.45
CA PRO A 162 -11.08 -38.43 7.48
C PRO A 162 -9.98 -38.58 6.42
N SER A 163 -9.98 -37.67 5.45
CA SER A 163 -8.80 -37.40 4.62
C SER A 163 -7.71 -36.83 5.52
N THR A 164 -6.66 -37.61 5.75
CA THR A 164 -5.46 -37.17 6.48
C THR A 164 -4.75 -36.07 5.67
N LYS A 165 -5.05 -34.80 5.95
CA LYS A 165 -4.12 -33.71 5.66
C LYS A 165 -2.95 -33.85 6.64
N LYS A 166 -1.76 -34.18 6.12
CA LYS A 166 -0.52 -34.02 6.87
C LYS A 166 -0.40 -32.55 7.30
N PRO A 167 0.12 -32.26 8.51
CA PRO A 167 0.58 -30.93 8.85
C PRO A 167 1.63 -30.52 7.80
N VAL A 168 1.44 -29.35 7.19
CA VAL A 168 2.48 -28.73 6.36
C VAL A 168 3.57 -28.31 7.32
N THR A 169 4.74 -28.94 7.22
CA THR A 169 5.93 -28.52 7.94
C THR A 169 6.35 -27.13 7.44
N THR A 170 6.58 -26.21 8.37
CA THR A 170 7.08 -24.85 8.13
C THR A 170 8.60 -24.85 7.91
N ASP A 171 9.11 -25.77 7.07
CA ASP A 171 10.51 -25.71 6.68
C ASP A 171 10.72 -24.46 5.81
N PRO A 172 11.74 -23.62 6.10
CA PRO A 172 12.02 -22.44 5.30
C PRO A 172 12.32 -22.85 3.88
N VAL A 173 11.58 -22.25 2.96
CA VAL A 173 11.59 -22.68 1.57
C VAL A 173 12.79 -22.06 0.87
N LYS A 174 13.54 -22.89 0.15
CA LYS A 174 14.51 -22.39 -0.84
C LYS A 174 13.82 -21.57 -1.93
N VAL A 175 14.12 -20.27 -1.95
CA VAL A 175 13.81 -19.37 -3.07
C VAL A 175 14.38 -19.91 -4.39
N SER A 176 13.83 -19.48 -5.53
CA SER A 176 14.43 -19.78 -6.84
C SER A 176 15.86 -19.24 -6.88
N PRO A 177 16.75 -19.75 -7.75
CA PRO A 177 18.13 -19.28 -7.79
C PRO A 177 18.18 -17.75 -7.89
N SER A 178 18.92 -17.11 -6.99
CA SER A 178 19.04 -15.65 -6.94
C SER A 178 20.14 -15.17 -7.89
N GLY A 179 19.91 -14.06 -8.55
CA GLY A 179 20.96 -13.30 -9.24
C GLY A 179 21.79 -12.45 -8.28
N GLN A 180 22.62 -11.60 -8.86
CA GLN A 180 23.46 -10.64 -8.15
C GLN A 180 23.02 -9.22 -8.50
N ILE A 181 22.90 -8.38 -7.48
CA ILE A 181 22.77 -6.94 -7.67
C ILE A 181 24.17 -6.36 -7.79
N VAL A 182 24.46 -5.68 -8.90
CA VAL A 182 25.76 -5.05 -9.16
C VAL A 182 25.66 -3.54 -8.96
N ASP A 183 26.73 -2.94 -8.44
CA ASP A 183 26.92 -1.48 -8.40
C ASP A 183 25.80 -0.70 -7.68
N SER A 184 25.20 -1.29 -6.64
CA SER A 184 24.10 -0.67 -5.89
C SER A 184 24.45 -0.39 -4.44
N THR A 185 23.94 0.72 -3.90
CA THR A 185 23.98 1.05 -2.47
C THR A 185 22.82 0.42 -1.68
N LEU A 186 22.02 -0.45 -2.30
CA LEU A 186 20.94 -1.17 -1.64
C LEU A 186 21.51 -2.31 -0.78
N ASP A 187 20.79 -2.67 0.28
CA ASP A 187 21.16 -3.81 1.14
C ASP A 187 21.29 -5.09 0.26
N GLU A 188 22.42 -5.80 0.37
CA GLU A 188 22.78 -6.97 -0.47
C GLU A 188 21.80 -8.15 -0.34
N LYS A 189 20.79 -8.03 0.52
CA LYS A 189 19.82 -9.08 0.87
C LYS A 189 18.60 -9.13 -0.03
N GLN A 190 18.38 -8.17 -0.93
CA GLN A 190 17.23 -8.23 -1.84
C GLN A 190 17.40 -9.37 -2.85
N TRP A 191 16.37 -10.19 -2.99
CA TRP A 191 16.31 -11.20 -4.04
C TRP A 191 16.05 -10.55 -5.42
N VAL A 192 16.80 -11.00 -6.43
CA VAL A 192 16.56 -10.74 -7.85
C VAL A 192 16.63 -12.06 -8.64
N PRO A 193 15.99 -12.16 -9.83
CA PRO A 193 16.07 -13.35 -10.67
C PRO A 193 17.51 -13.68 -11.10
N PRO A 194 17.80 -14.89 -11.61
CA PRO A 194 19.13 -15.25 -12.11
C PRO A 194 19.69 -14.25 -13.14
N GLY A 195 20.88 -13.73 -12.86
CA GLY A 195 21.61 -12.78 -13.70
C GLY A 195 22.31 -11.69 -12.88
N ASN A 196 23.00 -10.79 -13.58
CA ASN A 196 23.56 -9.57 -13.00
C ASN A 196 22.57 -8.44 -13.22
N TRP A 197 22.24 -7.70 -12.17
CA TRP A 197 21.17 -6.71 -12.17
C TRP A 197 21.68 -5.39 -11.60
N LYS A 198 21.50 -4.31 -12.34
CA LYS A 198 21.80 -2.95 -11.87
C LYS A 198 20.50 -2.23 -11.56
N LEU A 199 20.46 -1.47 -10.46
CA LEU A 199 19.31 -0.63 -10.14
C LEU A 199 19.13 0.45 -11.22
N ASP A 200 17.97 0.45 -11.90
CA ASP A 200 17.60 1.44 -12.92
C ASP A 200 16.78 2.58 -12.32
N TRP A 201 15.86 2.24 -11.41
CA TRP A 201 14.97 3.18 -10.74
C TRP A 201 14.43 2.58 -9.45
N ALA A 202 14.17 3.42 -8.45
CA ALA A 202 13.51 3.00 -7.23
C ALA A 202 12.76 4.15 -6.56
N ASP A 203 11.78 3.78 -5.74
CA ASP A 203 11.25 4.59 -4.66
C ASP A 203 11.23 3.76 -3.37
N GLU A 204 11.95 4.24 -2.36
CA GLU A 204 12.05 3.64 -1.01
C GLU A 204 11.04 4.31 -0.05
N PHE A 205 10.19 5.19 -0.57
CA PHE A 205 9.14 5.89 0.18
C PHE A 205 9.62 6.56 1.47
N SER A 206 10.88 7.02 1.45
CA SER A 206 11.50 7.77 2.55
C SER A 206 10.87 9.15 2.70
N GLY A 207 10.74 9.62 3.93
CA GLY A 207 10.16 10.94 4.23
C GLY A 207 8.68 10.88 4.55
N LYS A 208 8.03 12.04 4.62
CA LYS A 208 6.64 12.21 5.06
C LYS A 208 5.87 13.09 4.09
N GLY A 209 4.57 12.84 3.93
CA GLY A 209 3.69 13.66 3.08
C GLY A 209 3.34 12.97 1.77
N LEU A 210 3.33 13.69 0.65
CA LEU A 210 3.00 13.09 -0.65
C LEU A 210 4.26 12.51 -1.32
N PRO A 211 4.17 11.35 -1.99
CA PRO A 211 5.27 10.81 -2.75
C PRO A 211 5.61 11.68 -3.97
N GLU A 212 6.88 12.03 -4.16
CA GLU A 212 7.31 12.96 -5.23
C GLU A 212 7.36 12.30 -6.62
N LYS A 213 7.59 10.99 -6.67
CA LYS A 213 7.74 10.24 -7.93
C LYS A 213 6.43 9.63 -8.44
N TRP A 214 5.32 9.90 -7.75
CA TRP A 214 4.03 9.27 -7.99
C TRP A 214 2.93 10.30 -8.16
N PHE A 215 2.18 10.17 -9.25
CA PHE A 215 1.15 11.10 -9.64
C PHE A 215 -0.23 10.45 -9.50
N PRO A 216 -1.21 11.13 -8.91
CA PRO A 216 -2.55 10.57 -8.75
C PRO A 216 -3.32 10.60 -10.07
N MET A 217 -4.05 9.52 -10.39
CA MET A 217 -4.85 9.45 -11.61
C MET A 217 -6.15 10.26 -11.49
N ILE A 218 -6.06 11.58 -11.64
CA ILE A 218 -7.21 12.48 -11.46
C ILE A 218 -7.85 12.91 -12.80
N GLY A 219 -7.33 12.48 -13.94
CA GLY A 219 -7.95 12.69 -15.25
C GLY A 219 -6.95 12.81 -16.39
N TYR A 220 -7.45 12.97 -17.61
CA TYR A 220 -6.66 12.95 -18.85
C TYR A 220 -6.35 14.33 -19.41
N ASN A 221 -7.07 15.37 -18.96
CA ASN A 221 -6.88 16.75 -19.42
C ASN A 221 -5.64 17.35 -18.72
N PRO A 222 -4.56 17.70 -19.45
CA PRO A 222 -3.33 18.21 -18.86
C PRO A 222 -3.49 19.55 -18.12
N ASP A 223 -4.33 20.45 -18.64
CA ASP A 223 -4.55 21.76 -18.02
C ASP A 223 -5.35 21.62 -16.71
N ALA A 224 -6.41 20.81 -16.74
CA ALA A 224 -7.21 20.52 -15.55
C ALA A 224 -6.40 19.74 -14.51
N PHE A 225 -5.50 18.84 -14.94
CA PHE A 225 -4.59 18.11 -14.06
C PHE A 225 -3.66 19.09 -13.32
N LYS A 226 -2.99 19.98 -14.07
CA LYS A 226 -2.08 21.01 -13.50
C LYS A 226 -2.79 21.94 -12.53
N LYS A 227 -4.04 22.33 -12.83
CA LYS A 227 -4.88 23.17 -11.97
C LYS A 227 -5.56 22.41 -10.83
N ASN A 228 -5.45 21.08 -10.78
CA ASN A 228 -6.15 20.22 -9.83
C ASN A 228 -7.69 20.33 -9.92
N GLU A 229 -8.21 20.49 -11.13
CA GLU A 229 -9.65 20.54 -11.44
C GLU A 229 -10.17 19.21 -11.99
N ALA A 230 -9.25 18.33 -12.43
CA ALA A 230 -9.59 17.03 -12.96
C ALA A 230 -10.15 16.11 -11.85
N LYS A 231 -11.12 15.28 -12.21
CA LYS A 231 -11.84 14.38 -11.30
C LYS A 231 -11.50 12.95 -11.68
N GLY A 232 -10.88 12.20 -10.77
CA GLY A 232 -10.43 10.81 -11.00
C GLY A 232 -11.58 9.81 -11.05
N LEU A 233 -12.57 10.02 -11.93
CA LEU A 233 -13.79 9.23 -12.02
C LEU A 233 -13.48 7.82 -12.53
N ARG A 234 -13.94 6.80 -11.80
CA ARG A 234 -13.74 5.39 -12.16
C ARG A 234 -15.03 4.60 -12.11
N TRP A 235 -15.02 3.53 -12.89
CA TRP A 235 -15.93 2.41 -12.79
C TRP A 235 -17.41 2.60 -13.18
N THR A 236 -17.93 3.79 -13.51
CA THR A 236 -18.98 4.00 -14.55
C THR A 236 -19.30 5.49 -14.78
N GLY A 237 -19.67 5.84 -16.02
CA GLY A 237 -20.12 7.15 -16.51
C GLY A 237 -19.10 8.30 -16.46
N PRO A 238 -19.27 9.37 -17.27
CA PRO A 238 -18.33 10.50 -17.35
C PRO A 238 -18.57 11.56 -16.27
N THR A 239 -19.47 11.32 -15.32
CA THR A 239 -19.90 12.30 -14.32
C THR A 239 -19.56 11.86 -12.91
N GLU A 240 -19.41 12.81 -12.01
CA GLU A 240 -19.26 12.48 -10.59
C GLU A 240 -20.43 11.65 -10.09
N ASP A 241 -21.67 11.99 -10.45
CA ASP A 241 -22.84 11.28 -9.94
C ASP A 241 -22.87 9.81 -10.35
N SER A 242 -22.19 9.46 -11.45
CA SER A 242 -22.19 8.10 -11.96
C SER A 242 -21.02 7.24 -11.52
N ALA A 243 -19.88 7.81 -11.12
CA ALA A 243 -18.69 7.05 -10.75
C ALA A 243 -18.92 6.11 -9.56
N TRP A 244 -18.35 4.90 -9.59
CA TRP A 244 -18.33 4.02 -8.40
C TRP A 244 -17.18 4.38 -7.45
N MET A 245 -16.11 4.97 -7.99
CA MET A 245 -14.92 5.33 -7.24
C MET A 245 -14.30 6.61 -7.80
N TYR A 246 -13.66 7.37 -6.93
CA TYR A 246 -12.93 8.59 -7.22
C TYR A 246 -11.48 8.43 -6.78
N SER A 247 -10.55 8.58 -7.71
CA SER A 247 -9.15 8.82 -7.36
C SER A 247 -8.98 10.27 -6.91
N THR A 248 -8.24 10.46 -5.82
CA THR A 248 -8.04 11.76 -5.19
C THR A 248 -6.59 12.18 -5.25
N LYS A 249 -6.35 13.49 -5.39
CA LYS A 249 -4.98 14.03 -5.36
C LYS A 249 -4.28 13.88 -4.01
N THR A 250 -5.03 13.93 -2.91
CA THR A 250 -4.48 13.87 -1.54
C THR A 250 -5.44 13.11 -0.63
N GLY A 251 -4.98 12.80 0.58
CA GLY A 251 -5.82 12.25 1.64
C GLY A 251 -6.01 10.74 1.58
N ASN A 252 -5.67 10.07 0.47
CA ASN A 252 -5.74 8.61 0.39
C ASN A 252 -4.39 7.92 0.18
N HIS A 253 -3.32 8.67 0.00
CA HIS A 253 -1.96 8.15 -0.09
C HIS A 253 -1.00 9.09 0.62
N MET A 254 -0.03 8.54 1.35
CA MET A 254 0.98 9.33 2.06
C MET A 254 2.21 8.50 2.45
N LEU A 255 3.37 9.14 2.42
CA LEU A 255 4.59 8.65 3.03
C LEU A 255 4.45 8.72 4.56
N THR A 256 4.74 7.62 5.24
CA THR A 256 4.53 7.47 6.68
C THR A 256 5.57 8.19 7.53
N GLY A 257 6.74 8.51 6.99
CA GLY A 257 7.92 8.94 7.76
C GLY A 257 8.84 7.77 8.15
N SER A 258 8.33 6.54 8.12
CA SER A 258 9.06 5.32 8.49
C SER A 258 9.58 4.51 7.29
N GLY A 259 9.64 5.13 6.10
CA GLY A 259 10.09 4.48 4.88
C GLY A 259 9.01 3.63 4.20
N GLN A 260 7.75 4.09 4.24
CA GLN A 260 6.64 3.38 3.63
C GLN A 260 5.67 4.34 2.97
N LEU A 261 5.02 3.87 1.92
CA LEU A 261 3.81 4.47 1.36
C LEU A 261 2.59 3.77 1.95
N ALA A 262 1.75 4.52 2.64
CA ALA A 262 0.41 4.08 3.01
C ALA A 262 -0.59 4.52 1.94
N MET A 263 -1.39 3.58 1.45
CA MET A 263 -2.50 3.83 0.55
C MET A 263 -3.79 3.32 1.18
N ARG A 264 -4.89 4.06 1.01
CA ARG A 264 -6.20 3.67 1.52
C ARG A 264 -7.31 3.91 0.51
N ILE A 265 -8.45 3.27 0.80
CA ILE A 265 -9.71 3.50 0.12
C ILE A 265 -10.82 3.70 1.15
N VAL A 266 -11.50 4.84 1.04
CA VAL A 266 -12.42 5.35 2.06
C VAL A 266 -13.77 5.66 1.42
N CYS A 267 -14.81 5.08 2.00
CA CYS A 267 -16.20 5.48 1.81
C CYS A 267 -16.46 6.74 2.65
N ASP A 268 -16.72 7.87 2.01
CA ASP A 268 -17.15 9.12 2.65
C ASP A 268 -18.67 9.08 2.81
N LYS A 269 -19.13 8.96 4.07
CA LYS A 269 -20.56 8.87 4.39
C LYS A 269 -21.26 10.22 4.38
N THR A 270 -20.51 11.31 4.31
CA THR A 270 -21.05 12.68 4.27
C THR A 270 -21.40 13.11 2.85
N GLN A 271 -20.90 12.39 1.84
CA GLN A 271 -21.15 12.68 0.43
C GLN A 271 -21.72 11.46 -0.28
N THR A 272 -22.77 11.65 -1.06
CA THR A 272 -23.41 10.57 -1.82
C THR A 272 -23.44 10.87 -3.32
N ASN A 273 -23.52 9.80 -4.12
CA ASN A 273 -23.84 9.82 -5.54
C ASN A 273 -24.96 8.82 -5.84
N GLN A 274 -25.21 8.49 -7.12
CA GLN A 274 -26.30 7.58 -7.49
C GLN A 274 -26.18 6.17 -6.89
N HIS A 275 -24.98 5.78 -6.48
CA HIS A 275 -24.70 4.47 -5.93
C HIS A 275 -24.69 4.46 -4.40
N GLY A 276 -24.79 5.61 -3.73
CA GLY A 276 -24.66 5.75 -2.28
C GLY A 276 -23.42 6.58 -1.88
N PRO A 277 -22.82 6.34 -0.70
CA PRO A 277 -21.63 7.05 -0.26
C PRO A 277 -20.49 7.04 -1.29
N LYS A 278 -19.82 8.19 -1.48
CA LYS A 278 -18.70 8.32 -2.42
C LYS A 278 -17.48 7.53 -1.93
N VAL A 279 -16.79 6.84 -2.84
CA VAL A 279 -15.58 6.08 -2.52
C VAL A 279 -14.34 6.78 -3.05
N ASN A 280 -13.51 7.27 -2.16
CA ASN A 280 -12.25 7.94 -2.48
C ASN A 280 -11.08 6.97 -2.33
N ALA A 281 -10.22 6.87 -3.33
CA ALA A 281 -9.16 5.86 -3.39
C ALA A 281 -7.79 6.44 -3.77
N ALA A 282 -6.73 5.79 -3.29
CA ALA A 282 -5.40 5.97 -3.82
C ALA A 282 -5.24 5.26 -5.17
N TYR A 283 -4.83 6.01 -6.19
CA TYR A 283 -4.55 5.49 -7.52
C TYR A 283 -3.37 6.28 -8.09
N LEU A 284 -2.18 5.70 -8.02
CA LEU A 284 -0.92 6.37 -8.31
C LEU A 284 -0.26 5.77 -9.54
N LEU A 285 0.35 6.62 -10.37
CA LEU A 285 1.15 6.21 -11.51
C LEU A 285 2.52 6.92 -11.49
N THR A 286 3.52 6.33 -12.13
CA THR A 286 4.82 7.00 -12.37
C THR A 286 4.77 8.03 -13.51
N GLY A 287 3.59 8.23 -14.13
CA GLY A 287 3.36 9.18 -15.21
C GLY A 287 2.15 10.10 -14.99
N TYR A 288 2.08 11.17 -15.77
CA TYR A 288 1.03 12.19 -15.73
C TYR A 288 0.71 12.75 -17.12
N PRO A 289 -0.52 13.28 -17.36
CA PRO A 289 -0.85 13.97 -18.61
C PRO A 289 -0.10 15.31 -18.67
N ASP A 290 0.83 15.44 -19.61
CA ASP A 290 1.74 16.58 -19.72
C ASP A 290 1.16 17.72 -20.55
N ARG A 291 0.71 17.42 -21.78
CA ARG A 291 0.24 18.43 -22.73
C ARG A 291 -0.74 17.85 -23.75
N TRP A 292 -1.49 18.74 -24.37
CA TRP A 292 -2.32 18.37 -25.53
C TRP A 292 -1.43 18.00 -26.71
N ASP A 293 -1.77 16.89 -27.35
CA ASP A 293 -1.16 16.40 -28.58
C ASP A 293 -2.22 15.62 -29.35
N SER A 294 -2.70 16.19 -30.45
CA SER A 294 -3.77 15.59 -31.27
C SER A 294 -3.34 14.31 -31.99
N THR A 295 -2.05 13.96 -31.95
CA THR A 295 -1.54 12.70 -32.50
C THR A 295 -1.62 11.56 -31.49
N GLU A 296 -1.87 11.86 -30.21
CA GLU A 296 -2.01 10.86 -29.15
C GLU A 296 -3.50 10.55 -28.87
N PRO A 297 -3.81 9.30 -28.47
CA PRO A 297 -5.13 8.94 -27.96
C PRO A 297 -5.58 9.86 -26.83
N ASN A 298 -6.88 10.15 -26.80
CA ASN A 298 -7.49 11.12 -25.90
C ASN A 298 -6.89 12.55 -25.99
N ASN A 299 -6.17 12.84 -27.08
CA ASN A 299 -5.46 14.09 -27.35
C ASN A 299 -4.39 14.44 -26.30
N ALA A 300 -3.95 13.50 -25.45
CA ALA A 300 -3.07 13.80 -24.32
C ALA A 300 -1.74 13.05 -24.44
N LYS A 301 -0.64 13.82 -24.45
CA LYS A 301 0.71 13.28 -24.30
C LYS A 301 1.01 13.07 -22.83
N TRP A 302 1.54 11.90 -22.51
CA TRP A 302 1.98 11.57 -21.17
C TRP A 302 3.48 11.85 -20.98
N ALA A 303 3.87 12.16 -19.75
CA ALA A 303 5.27 12.26 -19.30
C ALA A 303 5.44 11.57 -17.94
N GLY A 304 6.67 11.54 -17.43
CA GLY A 304 7.04 10.89 -16.17
C GLY A 304 8.12 9.83 -16.39
N LYS A 305 8.09 8.75 -15.61
CA LYS A 305 8.98 7.60 -15.77
C LYS A 305 8.23 6.47 -16.47
N PHE A 306 8.77 6.07 -17.63
CA PHE A 306 8.31 4.93 -18.42
C PHE A 306 9.36 3.80 -18.41
N PHE A 307 8.91 2.58 -18.67
CA PHE A 307 9.71 1.37 -18.59
C PHE A 307 9.54 0.55 -19.87
N SER A 308 10.67 0.10 -20.44
CA SER A 308 10.69 -0.73 -21.64
C SER A 308 11.84 -1.73 -21.58
N PRO A 309 11.63 -2.99 -22.03
CA PRO A 309 12.67 -4.01 -22.14
C PRO A 309 13.47 -3.84 -23.45
N ALA A 310 13.22 -2.77 -24.22
CA ALA A 310 13.86 -2.51 -25.50
C ALA A 310 15.40 -2.55 -25.43
N GLU A 311 15.93 -1.98 -24.35
CA GLU A 311 17.37 -1.86 -24.04
C GLU A 311 17.89 -2.97 -23.12
N GLY A 312 17.09 -4.03 -22.91
CA GLY A 312 17.46 -5.18 -22.09
C GLY A 312 16.40 -5.53 -21.06
N PRO A 313 16.41 -6.77 -20.53
CA PRO A 313 15.40 -7.23 -19.59
C PRO A 313 15.33 -6.38 -18.31
N LEU A 314 14.11 -6.21 -17.80
CA LEU A 314 13.83 -5.54 -16.55
C LEU A 314 13.40 -6.55 -15.48
N TYR A 315 13.68 -6.25 -14.22
CA TYR A 315 13.00 -6.87 -13.07
C TYR A 315 12.36 -5.76 -12.24
N LEU A 316 11.03 -5.74 -12.21
CA LEU A 316 10.26 -4.80 -11.42
C LEU A 316 9.72 -5.52 -10.19
N SER A 317 9.77 -4.88 -9.02
CA SER A 317 9.27 -5.46 -7.78
C SER A 317 8.72 -4.42 -6.83
N ALA A 318 7.71 -4.81 -6.05
CA ALA A 318 7.16 -4.05 -4.94
C ALA A 318 7.10 -4.93 -3.68
N SER A 319 7.51 -4.39 -2.54
CA SER A 319 7.37 -5.01 -1.23
C SER A 319 6.10 -4.49 -0.57
N VAL A 320 5.11 -5.36 -0.38
CA VAL A 320 3.73 -4.99 -0.04
C VAL A 320 3.26 -5.79 1.17
N ARG A 321 2.67 -5.09 2.14
CA ARG A 321 1.93 -5.67 3.26
C ARG A 321 0.43 -5.38 3.08
N SER A 322 -0.37 -6.45 3.10
CA SER A 322 -1.77 -6.42 2.64
C SER A 322 -2.81 -6.95 3.64
N ASP A 323 -2.45 -7.21 4.90
CA ASP A 323 -3.37 -7.61 5.98
C ASP A 323 -4.54 -6.64 6.20
N LYS A 324 -4.39 -5.38 5.77
CA LYS A 324 -5.44 -4.36 5.87
C LYS A 324 -6.19 -4.12 4.56
N VAL A 325 -5.96 -4.91 3.52
CA VAL A 325 -6.87 -5.00 2.37
C VAL A 325 -8.01 -5.94 2.80
N LEU A 326 -9.19 -5.38 3.07
CA LEU A 326 -10.24 -6.06 3.85
C LEU A 326 -11.63 -5.91 3.23
N GLY A 327 -11.99 -4.70 2.80
CA GLY A 327 -13.33 -4.36 2.35
C GLY A 327 -13.79 -5.20 1.17
N TYR A 328 -15.03 -5.65 1.22
CA TYR A 328 -15.65 -6.36 0.10
C TYR A 328 -15.64 -5.53 -1.18
N SER A 329 -15.41 -6.21 -2.31
CA SER A 329 -15.26 -5.59 -3.63
C SER A 329 -14.13 -4.58 -3.72
N THR A 330 -13.16 -4.63 -2.79
CA THR A 330 -11.90 -3.88 -2.91
C THR A 330 -10.78 -4.79 -3.38
N TRP A 331 -9.81 -4.22 -4.09
CA TRP A 331 -8.58 -4.91 -4.42
C TRP A 331 -7.39 -3.94 -4.44
N PHE A 332 -6.22 -4.46 -4.11
CA PHE A 332 -4.95 -3.78 -4.37
C PHE A 332 -4.36 -4.31 -5.67
N ALA A 333 -3.77 -3.45 -6.48
CA ALA A 333 -2.96 -3.86 -7.62
C ALA A 333 -1.62 -3.14 -7.68
N PHE A 334 -0.57 -3.90 -8.02
CA PHE A 334 0.70 -3.42 -8.53
C PHE A 334 0.84 -3.92 -9.96
N TRP A 335 0.91 -2.99 -10.91
CA TRP A 335 0.73 -3.29 -12.32
C TRP A 335 1.45 -2.29 -13.21
N LEU A 336 1.58 -2.63 -14.49
CA LEU A 336 2.07 -1.73 -15.51
C LEU A 336 0.96 -1.44 -16.52
N PHE A 337 0.92 -0.21 -17.01
CA PHE A 337 -0.09 0.18 -17.99
C PHE A 337 0.47 1.16 -19.00
N THR A 338 0.10 0.95 -20.26
CA THR A 338 0.41 1.87 -21.36
C THR A 338 -0.81 2.73 -21.64
N GLN A 339 -0.82 3.98 -21.16
CA GLN A 339 -2.03 4.82 -21.20
C GLN A 339 -2.57 5.05 -22.61
N THR A 340 -1.67 5.10 -23.59
CA THR A 340 -2.06 5.39 -24.96
C THR A 340 -2.18 4.16 -25.85
N ARG A 341 -1.78 2.96 -25.41
CA ARG A 341 -1.69 1.78 -26.30
C ARG A 341 -2.25 0.47 -25.75
N ALA A 342 -2.48 0.33 -24.43
CA ALA A 342 -2.71 -0.97 -23.77
C ALA A 342 -3.73 -1.91 -24.43
N TYR A 343 -4.75 -1.38 -25.10
CA TYR A 343 -5.83 -2.18 -25.67
C TYR A 343 -6.04 -1.99 -27.19
N ASN A 344 -5.03 -1.49 -27.91
CA ASN A 344 -5.12 -1.27 -29.36
C ASN A 344 -4.95 -2.56 -30.21
N GLY A 345 -4.70 -3.72 -29.59
CA GLY A 345 -4.45 -4.98 -30.27
C GLY A 345 -3.03 -5.16 -30.82
N ASN A 346 -2.11 -4.23 -30.56
CA ASN A 346 -0.70 -4.30 -30.89
C ASN A 346 0.14 -4.38 -29.59
N PRO A 347 0.35 -5.58 -29.03
CA PRO A 347 1.05 -5.71 -27.75
C PRO A 347 2.46 -5.11 -27.76
N THR A 348 3.12 -5.05 -28.92
CA THR A 348 4.47 -4.48 -29.09
C THR A 348 4.61 -3.11 -28.45
N ASP A 349 3.64 -2.22 -28.70
CA ASP A 349 3.70 -0.81 -28.29
C ASP A 349 2.97 -0.51 -26.98
N GLY A 350 2.32 -1.50 -26.37
CA GLY A 350 1.72 -1.39 -25.06
C GLY A 350 0.73 -2.49 -24.72
N THR A 351 0.68 -2.81 -23.43
CA THR A 351 -0.34 -3.67 -22.81
C THR A 351 -0.68 -3.14 -21.41
N GLU A 352 -1.58 -3.83 -20.74
CA GLU A 352 -1.74 -3.86 -19.29
C GLU A 352 -1.10 -5.14 -18.74
N ILE A 353 -0.28 -5.00 -17.69
CA ILE A 353 0.41 -6.12 -17.04
C ILE A 353 0.14 -6.06 -15.55
N ASP A 354 -0.68 -6.97 -15.06
CA ASP A 354 -0.99 -7.09 -13.64
C ASP A 354 0.04 -7.99 -12.96
N VAL A 355 1.00 -7.36 -12.27
CA VAL A 355 2.07 -8.08 -11.54
C VAL A 355 1.49 -8.78 -10.33
N VAL A 356 0.54 -8.13 -9.64
CA VAL A 356 -0.31 -8.75 -8.64
C VAL A 356 -1.62 -7.96 -8.48
N GLU A 357 -2.73 -8.69 -8.35
CA GLU A 357 -4.01 -8.16 -7.88
C GLU A 357 -4.49 -8.96 -6.67
N ILE A 358 -4.61 -8.31 -5.51
CA ILE A 358 -5.06 -8.93 -4.25
C ILE A 358 -6.49 -8.49 -4.00
N VAL A 359 -7.43 -9.44 -4.13
CA VAL A 359 -8.88 -9.16 -4.11
C VAL A 359 -9.47 -9.51 -2.76
N LYS A 360 -10.54 -8.80 -2.35
CA LYS A 360 -11.31 -9.14 -1.14
C LYS A 360 -12.82 -9.14 -1.44
N GLY A 361 -13.53 -10.09 -0.85
CA GLY A 361 -14.96 -10.29 -1.12
C GLY A 361 -15.58 -11.38 -0.25
N LYS A 362 -16.91 -11.47 -0.32
CA LYS A 362 -17.74 -12.33 0.52
C LYS A 362 -17.61 -13.83 0.26
N PRO A 363 -17.49 -14.36 -0.98
CA PRO A 363 -17.11 -15.75 -1.09
C PRO A 363 -15.73 -15.90 -0.45
N GLU A 364 -15.63 -16.67 0.63
CA GLU A 364 -14.45 -16.73 1.49
C GLU A 364 -13.15 -16.94 0.71
N TYR A 365 -13.21 -17.73 -0.37
CA TYR A 365 -12.05 -18.00 -1.23
C TYR A 365 -11.39 -16.71 -1.75
N MET A 366 -12.16 -15.65 -2.00
CA MET A 366 -11.66 -14.38 -2.52
C MET A 366 -10.67 -13.71 -1.57
N SER A 367 -10.84 -13.88 -0.26
CA SER A 367 -9.92 -13.30 0.72
C SER A 367 -8.53 -13.94 0.70
N HIS A 368 -8.39 -15.08 0.02
CA HIS A 368 -7.17 -15.86 -0.12
C HIS A 368 -6.80 -16.03 -1.60
N VAL A 369 -6.98 -15.01 -2.42
CA VAL A 369 -6.49 -15.03 -3.80
C VAL A 369 -5.61 -13.84 -4.10
N PHE A 370 -4.65 -14.08 -4.99
CA PHE A 370 -4.09 -13.03 -5.83
C PHE A 370 -4.11 -13.47 -7.29
N ASN A 371 -4.08 -12.52 -8.20
CA ASN A 371 -4.08 -12.77 -9.64
C ASN A 371 -2.86 -12.13 -10.29
N VAL A 372 -2.49 -12.65 -11.46
CA VAL A 372 -1.57 -12.02 -12.40
C VAL A 372 -2.22 -12.06 -13.78
N ALA A 373 -1.98 -11.04 -14.61
CA ALA A 373 -2.58 -10.99 -15.94
C ALA A 373 -1.76 -10.15 -16.93
N ASN A 374 -2.04 -10.38 -18.22
CA ASN A 374 -1.57 -9.55 -19.34
C ASN A 374 -2.77 -9.31 -20.27
N HIS A 375 -3.09 -8.05 -20.56
CA HIS A 375 -4.20 -7.66 -21.43
C HIS A 375 -3.71 -6.78 -22.58
N TRP A 376 -4.06 -7.13 -23.82
CA TRP A 376 -3.59 -6.45 -25.04
C TRP A 376 -4.73 -5.92 -25.94
N LYS A 377 -6.00 -6.23 -25.62
CA LYS A 377 -7.19 -5.60 -26.22
C LYS A 377 -8.41 -5.73 -25.32
N GLU A 378 -9.36 -4.82 -25.50
CA GLU A 378 -10.57 -4.67 -24.68
C GLU A 378 -11.42 -5.94 -24.58
N SER A 379 -11.50 -6.73 -25.65
CA SER A 379 -12.34 -7.94 -25.70
C SER A 379 -11.58 -9.17 -26.18
N GLY A 380 -11.56 -10.19 -25.31
CA GLY A 380 -11.00 -11.50 -25.59
C GLY A 380 -9.50 -11.49 -25.89
N GLY A 381 -8.76 -10.49 -25.42
CA GLY A 381 -7.30 -10.42 -25.54
C GLY A 381 -6.67 -10.18 -24.20
N SER A 382 -6.84 -11.15 -23.34
CA SER A 382 -6.12 -11.24 -22.09
C SER A 382 -5.75 -12.68 -21.78
N GLU A 383 -4.73 -12.81 -20.96
CA GLU A 383 -4.41 -14.02 -20.26
C GLU A 383 -4.31 -13.69 -18.77
N SER A 384 -5.04 -14.41 -17.92
CA SER A 384 -5.00 -14.21 -16.48
C SER A 384 -4.90 -15.55 -15.74
N LYS A 385 -4.29 -15.50 -14.54
CA LYS A 385 -4.19 -16.64 -13.62
C LYS A 385 -4.52 -16.19 -12.21
N GLN A 386 -5.39 -16.96 -11.57
CA GLN A 386 -5.71 -16.81 -10.15
C GLN A 386 -4.93 -17.84 -9.33
N PHE A 387 -4.31 -17.39 -8.25
CA PHE A 387 -3.56 -18.21 -7.31
C PHE A 387 -4.22 -18.23 -5.94
N ASN A 388 -4.65 -19.42 -5.56
CA ASN A 388 -5.15 -19.78 -4.25
C ASN A 388 -4.76 -21.22 -3.92
N SER A 389 -5.12 -21.70 -2.72
CA SER A 389 -4.86 -23.09 -2.30
C SER A 389 -5.53 -24.15 -3.20
N ALA A 390 -6.53 -23.76 -3.99
CA ALA A 390 -7.30 -24.62 -4.88
C ALA A 390 -6.88 -24.54 -6.37
N SER A 391 -5.99 -23.62 -6.79
CA SER A 391 -5.58 -23.42 -8.20
C SER A 391 -5.00 -24.66 -8.87
N ARG A 392 -5.06 -24.73 -10.22
CA ARG A 392 -4.49 -25.81 -11.05
C ARG A 392 -3.77 -25.23 -12.28
N PRO A 393 -2.49 -25.58 -12.52
CA PRO A 393 -1.59 -26.31 -11.61
C PRO A 393 -1.42 -25.55 -10.29
N ARG A 394 -1.27 -26.29 -9.18
CA ARG A 394 -1.07 -25.66 -7.87
C ARG A 394 0.28 -24.98 -7.88
N PRO A 395 0.40 -23.72 -7.40
CA PRO A 395 1.72 -23.22 -7.05
C PRO A 395 2.29 -24.14 -5.98
N GLN A 396 3.59 -24.45 -6.06
CA GLN A 396 4.22 -25.40 -5.13
C GLN A 396 4.07 -24.93 -3.68
N GLN A 397 3.92 -23.62 -3.50
CA GLN A 397 3.76 -22.96 -2.23
C GLN A 397 2.84 -21.78 -2.34
N TYR A 398 2.37 -21.31 -1.19
CA TYR A 398 1.34 -20.31 -1.11
C TYR A 398 1.82 -19.17 -0.20
N VAL A 399 1.60 -17.95 -0.66
CA VAL A 399 1.77 -16.73 0.13
C VAL A 399 0.41 -16.38 0.73
N ASP A 400 0.37 -16.14 2.03
CA ASP A 400 -0.87 -15.70 2.69
C ASP A 400 -1.00 -14.19 2.57
N VAL A 401 -1.82 -13.75 1.62
CA VAL A 401 -2.14 -12.33 1.38
C VAL A 401 -3.00 -11.69 2.49
N ASN A 402 -3.08 -12.31 3.66
CA ASN A 402 -3.73 -11.79 4.86
C ASN A 402 -2.79 -11.71 6.06
N ASP A 403 -1.58 -12.27 5.97
CA ASP A 403 -0.63 -12.16 7.06
C ASP A 403 -0.09 -10.73 7.18
N ASP A 404 0.49 -10.44 8.33
CA ASP A 404 1.01 -9.12 8.68
C ASP A 404 2.45 -8.88 8.16
N GLN A 405 2.92 -9.72 7.25
CA GLN A 405 4.26 -9.65 6.68
C GLN A 405 4.27 -8.87 5.36
N TYR A 406 5.47 -8.43 5.00
CA TYR A 406 5.72 -7.91 3.66
C TYR A 406 6.04 -9.07 2.71
N HIS A 407 5.37 -9.07 1.56
CA HIS A 407 5.68 -9.97 0.46
C HIS A 407 6.19 -9.16 -0.74
N THR A 408 7.19 -9.71 -1.43
CA THR A 408 7.72 -9.10 -2.66
C THR A 408 7.03 -9.69 -3.88
N TYR A 409 6.28 -8.86 -4.59
CA TYR A 409 5.67 -9.20 -5.87
C TYR A 409 6.49 -8.59 -6.99
N GLY A 410 6.82 -9.34 -8.04
CA GLY A 410 7.64 -8.82 -9.12
C GLY A 410 7.51 -9.54 -10.45
N VAL A 411 8.01 -8.91 -11.50
CA VAL A 411 8.02 -9.46 -12.87
C VAL A 411 9.40 -9.29 -13.50
N GLU A 412 10.00 -10.40 -13.98
CA GLU A 412 11.13 -10.34 -14.92
C GLU A 412 10.55 -10.21 -16.33
N TRP A 413 10.79 -9.08 -16.98
CA TRP A 413 10.22 -8.71 -18.28
C TRP A 413 11.32 -8.58 -19.32
N SER A 414 11.31 -9.49 -20.31
CA SER A 414 12.11 -9.41 -21.53
C SER A 414 11.22 -9.22 -22.75
N LYS A 415 11.80 -9.13 -23.94
CA LYS A 415 11.04 -9.14 -25.19
C LYS A 415 10.33 -10.47 -25.47
N ASP A 416 10.78 -11.55 -24.84
CA ASP A 416 10.31 -12.91 -25.11
C ASP A 416 9.30 -13.41 -24.08
N SER A 417 9.38 -12.92 -22.84
CA SER A 417 8.54 -13.42 -21.74
C SER A 417 8.41 -12.44 -20.59
N MET A 418 7.35 -12.62 -19.81
CA MET A 418 7.18 -12.01 -18.49
C MET A 418 7.02 -13.10 -17.44
N LYS A 419 7.94 -13.16 -16.47
CA LYS A 419 7.92 -14.16 -15.39
C LYS A 419 7.51 -13.50 -14.09
N CYS A 420 6.38 -13.92 -13.53
CA CYS A 420 5.80 -13.38 -12.29
C CYS A 420 6.35 -14.13 -11.08
N PHE A 421 6.88 -13.39 -10.11
CA PHE A 421 7.46 -13.90 -8.89
C PHE A 421 6.73 -13.37 -7.66
N VAL A 422 6.63 -14.23 -6.63
CA VAL A 422 6.28 -13.83 -5.27
C VAL A 422 7.33 -14.39 -4.31
N ASP A 423 7.96 -13.53 -3.51
CA ASP A 423 9.06 -13.88 -2.60
C ASP A 423 10.16 -14.71 -3.27
N GLY A 424 10.54 -14.33 -4.49
CA GLY A 424 11.56 -15.02 -5.28
C GLY A 424 11.14 -16.37 -5.85
N LYS A 425 9.86 -16.75 -5.77
CA LYS A 425 9.32 -18.00 -6.34
C LYS A 425 8.57 -17.68 -7.63
N LEU A 426 8.85 -18.43 -8.70
CA LEU A 426 8.15 -18.29 -9.97
C LEU A 426 6.72 -18.85 -9.86
N TYR A 427 5.72 -18.01 -10.12
CA TYR A 427 4.30 -18.40 -10.13
C TYR A 427 3.76 -18.59 -11.54
N TYR A 428 4.16 -17.72 -12.48
CA TYR A 428 3.68 -17.78 -13.84
C TYR A 428 4.67 -17.22 -14.85
N THR A 429 4.55 -17.65 -16.10
CA THR A 429 5.28 -17.09 -17.24
C THR A 429 4.32 -16.83 -18.37
N PHE A 430 4.19 -15.56 -18.77
CA PHE A 430 3.57 -15.18 -20.03
C PHE A 430 4.62 -15.30 -21.15
N THR A 431 4.22 -15.87 -22.29
CA THR A 431 5.06 -16.00 -23.49
C THR A 431 4.41 -15.46 -24.76
N GLU A 432 3.18 -14.98 -24.65
CA GLU A 432 2.41 -14.43 -25.77
C GLU A 432 2.06 -12.97 -25.51
N ASN A 433 1.99 -12.17 -26.59
CA ASN A 433 1.60 -10.77 -26.53
C ASN A 433 2.43 -9.95 -25.54
N ILE A 434 3.75 -10.19 -25.56
CA ILE A 434 4.70 -9.50 -24.68
C ILE A 434 5.01 -8.12 -25.29
N PRO A 435 4.83 -7.02 -24.54
CA PRO A 435 5.27 -5.71 -25.00
C PRO A 435 6.79 -5.67 -25.10
N THR A 436 7.29 -5.39 -26.30
CA THR A 436 8.73 -5.44 -26.60
C THR A 436 9.37 -4.05 -26.63
N ASP A 437 8.58 -3.01 -26.94
CA ASP A 437 9.01 -1.62 -26.92
C ASP A 437 7.82 -0.67 -26.70
N PRO A 438 7.20 -0.69 -25.51
CA PRO A 438 6.05 0.15 -25.27
C PRO A 438 6.43 1.61 -25.06
N VAL A 439 5.56 2.50 -25.55
CA VAL A 439 5.88 3.93 -25.70
C VAL A 439 5.70 4.76 -24.43
N ASP A 440 4.77 4.36 -23.55
CA ASP A 440 4.45 5.07 -22.30
C ASP A 440 4.02 4.12 -21.17
N MET A 441 4.60 2.91 -21.13
CA MET A 441 4.34 1.94 -20.06
C MET A 441 4.86 2.47 -18.72
N MET A 442 3.95 2.69 -17.78
CA MET A 442 4.23 3.23 -16.45
C MET A 442 3.86 2.21 -15.36
N ILE A 443 4.42 2.37 -14.16
CA ILE A 443 4.03 1.57 -13.00
C ILE A 443 2.82 2.23 -12.33
N LEU A 444 1.87 1.41 -11.89
CA LEU A 444 0.70 1.80 -11.14
C LEU A 444 0.65 1.08 -9.79
N LEU A 445 0.25 1.83 -8.77
CA LEU A 445 -0.16 1.32 -7.45
C LEU A 445 -1.59 1.77 -7.21
N THR A 446 -2.52 0.83 -7.08
CA THR A 446 -3.95 1.16 -6.95
C THR A 446 -4.60 0.41 -5.80
N LEU A 447 -5.47 1.11 -5.07
CA LEU A 447 -6.55 0.50 -4.33
C LEU A 447 -7.84 0.83 -5.06
N GLU A 448 -8.64 -0.18 -5.30
CA GLU A 448 -9.77 -0.08 -6.20
C GLU A 448 -11.04 -0.63 -5.59
N PHE A 449 -12.18 -0.17 -6.11
CA PHE A 449 -13.49 -0.59 -5.68
C PHE A 449 -14.50 -0.50 -6.80
N LYS A 450 -15.20 -1.60 -7.01
CA LYS A 450 -16.41 -1.67 -7.83
C LYS A 450 -17.17 -2.93 -7.43
N PRO A 451 -18.42 -2.83 -6.95
CA PRO A 451 -19.19 -3.98 -6.51
C PRO A 451 -19.23 -5.09 -7.56
N ASN A 452 -18.96 -6.30 -7.11
CA ASN A 452 -19.13 -7.54 -7.87
C ASN A 452 -18.30 -7.60 -9.18
N SER A 453 -17.13 -6.96 -9.20
CA SER A 453 -16.25 -6.94 -10.39
C SER A 453 -15.58 -8.28 -10.65
N TRP A 454 -15.30 -9.03 -9.57
CA TRP A 454 -14.57 -10.29 -9.63
C TRP A 454 -15.46 -11.52 -9.42
N ASP A 455 -16.59 -11.35 -8.72
CA ASP A 455 -17.61 -12.37 -8.48
C ASP A 455 -18.98 -11.68 -8.33
N PRO A 456 -20.09 -12.24 -8.83
CA PRO A 456 -21.42 -11.61 -8.73
C PRO A 456 -21.91 -11.35 -7.29
N ASN A 457 -21.30 -11.98 -6.27
CA ASN A 457 -21.73 -11.90 -4.88
C ASN A 457 -20.61 -11.43 -3.95
N GLN A 458 -19.67 -10.61 -4.42
CA GLN A 458 -18.58 -10.08 -3.59
C GLN A 458 -19.06 -9.27 -2.39
N GLY A 459 -20.23 -8.64 -2.50
CA GLY A 459 -20.76 -7.71 -1.50
C GLY A 459 -20.25 -6.28 -1.70
N ASP A 460 -20.74 -5.36 -0.89
CA ASP A 460 -20.46 -3.92 -1.01
C ASP A 460 -19.68 -3.39 0.20
N GLY A 461 -18.37 -3.19 0.03
CA GLY A 461 -17.48 -2.72 1.10
C GLY A 461 -17.87 -1.38 1.74
N ARG A 462 -18.75 -0.59 1.10
CA ARG A 462 -19.21 0.70 1.63
C ARG A 462 -20.15 0.53 2.82
N THR A 463 -20.86 -0.60 2.89
CA THR A 463 -21.92 -0.84 3.88
C THR A 463 -21.79 -2.16 4.61
N GLU A 464 -21.02 -3.11 4.08
CA GLU A 464 -20.83 -4.43 4.66
C GLU A 464 -19.38 -4.93 4.56
N GLY A 465 -19.14 -6.11 5.13
CA GLY A 465 -17.83 -6.76 5.17
C GLY A 465 -16.86 -6.19 6.21
N PRO A 466 -15.64 -6.74 6.25
CA PRO A 466 -14.55 -6.24 7.08
C PRO A 466 -14.13 -4.81 6.67
N PHE A 467 -13.50 -4.09 7.59
CA PHE A 467 -13.02 -2.73 7.39
C PHE A 467 -11.82 -2.45 8.28
N VAL A 468 -11.04 -1.43 7.93
CA VAL A 468 -9.92 -0.95 8.76
C VAL A 468 -10.44 -0.07 9.89
N LYS A 469 -11.34 0.87 9.56
CA LYS A 469 -11.95 1.78 10.53
C LYS A 469 -13.34 2.21 10.05
N ASP A 470 -14.28 2.32 10.98
CA ASP A 470 -15.64 2.79 10.69
C ASP A 470 -16.12 3.82 11.71
N THR A 471 -16.80 4.85 11.23
CA THR A 471 -17.18 6.08 11.94
C THR A 471 -18.51 6.60 11.36
N PRO A 472 -19.20 7.54 12.03
CA PRO A 472 -20.38 8.18 11.45
C PRO A 472 -20.11 8.89 10.11
N GLU A 473 -18.92 9.49 9.94
CA GLU A 473 -18.59 10.31 8.77
C GLU A 473 -17.85 9.53 7.67
N MET A 474 -17.19 8.40 8.00
CA MET A 474 -16.41 7.65 7.01
C MET A 474 -16.23 6.18 7.36
N ARG A 475 -15.93 5.38 6.35
CA ARG A 475 -15.52 3.98 6.48
C ARG A 475 -14.28 3.73 5.64
N GLU A 476 -13.15 3.48 6.30
CA GLU A 476 -11.93 3.04 5.63
C GLU A 476 -12.05 1.54 5.33
N MET A 477 -12.35 1.22 4.07
CA MET A 477 -12.64 -0.14 3.64
C MET A 477 -11.37 -0.98 3.62
N SER A 478 -10.29 -0.42 3.07
CA SER A 478 -9.01 -1.10 2.92
C SER A 478 -7.83 -0.14 3.01
N ARG A 479 -6.70 -0.65 3.48
CA ARG A 479 -5.38 0.01 3.51
C ARG A 479 -4.31 -0.98 3.08
N VAL A 480 -3.30 -0.51 2.37
CA VAL A 480 -2.10 -1.27 2.00
C VAL A 480 -0.87 -0.44 2.35
N LEU A 481 0.19 -1.12 2.76
CA LEU A 481 1.50 -0.52 2.99
C LEU A 481 2.49 -1.05 1.96
N ILE A 482 3.25 -0.15 1.35
CA ILE A 482 4.30 -0.47 0.39
C ILE A 482 5.62 0.05 0.94
N ASP A 483 6.59 -0.84 1.11
CA ASP A 483 7.93 -0.53 1.64
C ASP A 483 8.83 0.05 0.54
N TYR A 484 8.81 -0.54 -0.65
CA TYR A 484 9.51 -0.01 -1.81
C TYR A 484 8.87 -0.42 -3.13
N VAL A 485 9.21 0.31 -4.19
CA VAL A 485 9.14 -0.16 -5.58
C VAL A 485 10.51 -0.02 -6.22
N ARG A 486 11.03 -1.10 -6.79
CA ARG A 486 12.38 -1.14 -7.38
C ARG A 486 12.33 -1.74 -8.79
N VAL A 487 13.11 -1.15 -9.68
CA VAL A 487 13.29 -1.59 -11.06
C VAL A 487 14.77 -1.79 -11.31
N PHE A 488 15.12 -3.00 -11.74
CA PHE A 488 16.46 -3.39 -12.11
C PHE A 488 16.55 -3.64 -13.60
N ARG A 489 17.70 -3.36 -14.19
CA ARG A 489 18.04 -3.70 -15.57
C ARG A 489 19.12 -4.77 -15.58
N LYS A 490 18.88 -5.82 -16.35
CA LYS A 490 19.84 -6.90 -16.52
C LYS A 490 21.09 -6.37 -17.21
N GLN A 491 22.25 -6.71 -16.67
CA GLN A 491 23.54 -6.40 -17.27
C GLN A 491 24.01 -7.62 -18.07
N ASP A 492 24.66 -7.36 -19.20
CA ASP A 492 25.38 -8.39 -19.93
C ASP A 492 26.46 -9.00 -19.01
N GLN A 493 26.69 -10.30 -19.18
CA GLN A 493 27.65 -11.04 -18.35
C GLN A 493 29.09 -10.63 -18.58
#